data_AF-A0AA42I596-F1
#
_entry.id   AF-A0AA42I596-F1
#
_cell.length_a   1.000
_cell.length_b   1.000
_cell.length_c   1.000
_cell.angle_alpha   90.00
_cell.angle_beta   90.00
_cell.angle_gamma   90.00
#
_symmetry.space_group_name_H-M   'P 1'
#
loop_
_entity.id
_entity.type
_entity.pdbx_description
1 polymer ?
#
loop_
_entity_poly.entity_id
_entity_poly.type
_entity_poly.pdbx_seq_one_letter_code
_entity_poly.pdbx_strand_id
1 'polypeptide(L)'
;MSVFVMSWAYKVFFFVGLFLIISKKNKFFYWGVFLVVISFLIYLYDLKMSSENYTYIRKNICGKYAISSPKTSMKGAGKVLEVKINVENYGQLIFEIGKDDFYRDTKGIDLIGRKICVNVNVRVLNGKEDLENVTAAKQIIIK
;
A
#
# COMPACT_ATOMS: atom_id res chain seq x y z
N MET A 1 0.34 -13.81 -7.75
CA MET A 1 -0.08 -15.20 -7.46
C MET A 1 1.03 -16.02 -6.81
N SER A 2 2.30 -15.93 -7.26
CA SER A 2 3.46 -16.63 -6.67
C SER A 2 3.79 -16.22 -5.22
N VAL A 3 3.67 -14.93 -4.88
CA VAL A 3 4.04 -14.40 -3.54
C VAL A 3 3.09 -14.91 -2.44
N PHE A 4 1.81 -15.09 -2.73
CA PHE A 4 0.82 -15.58 -1.76
C PHE A 4 1.03 -17.05 -1.38
N VAL A 5 1.53 -17.88 -2.31
CA VAL A 5 1.78 -19.32 -2.07
C VAL A 5 3.02 -19.50 -1.18
N MET A 6 4.06 -18.68 -1.38
CA MET A 6 5.27 -18.67 -0.55
C MET A 6 4.96 -18.36 0.93
N SER A 7 4.04 -17.41 1.17
CA SER A 7 3.68 -16.91 2.51
C SER A 7 2.94 -17.93 3.40
N TRP A 8 2.29 -18.94 2.82
CA TRP A 8 1.63 -20.00 3.60
C TRP A 8 2.53 -21.22 3.82
N ALA A 9 3.38 -21.53 2.84
CA ALA A 9 4.24 -22.72 2.88
C ALA A 9 5.20 -22.71 4.08
N TYR A 10 5.84 -21.57 4.39
CA TYR A 10 6.77 -21.50 5.52
C TYR A 10 6.07 -21.77 6.86
N LYS A 11 4.84 -21.28 7.05
CA LYS A 11 4.05 -21.53 8.27
C LYS A 11 3.77 -23.02 8.44
N VAL A 12 3.36 -23.70 7.35
CA VAL A 12 3.09 -25.14 7.37
C VAL A 12 4.36 -25.94 7.68
N PHE A 13 5.48 -25.62 7.01
CA PHE A 13 6.76 -26.30 7.29
C PHE A 13 7.26 -26.08 8.71
N PHE A 14 7.05 -24.89 9.28
CA PHE A 14 7.38 -24.59 10.67
C PHE A 14 6.59 -25.49 11.63
N PHE A 15 5.25 -25.54 11.51
CA PHE A 15 4.41 -26.35 12.41
C PHE A 15 4.68 -27.85 12.28
N VAL A 16 4.84 -28.35 11.06
CA VAL A 16 5.18 -29.76 10.82
C VAL A 16 6.56 -30.10 11.38
N GLY A 17 7.55 -29.23 11.17
CA GLY A 17 8.90 -29.41 11.70
C GLY A 17 8.93 -29.43 13.23
N LEU A 18 8.21 -28.52 13.88
CA LEU A 18 8.13 -28.41 15.33
C LEU A 18 7.43 -29.64 15.95
N PHE A 19 6.37 -30.14 15.30
CA PHE A 19 5.69 -31.37 15.71
C PHE A 19 6.62 -32.60 15.67
N LEU A 20 7.43 -32.73 14.60
CA LEU A 20 8.38 -33.83 14.46
C LEU A 20 9.51 -33.79 15.51
N ILE A 21 9.94 -32.59 15.91
CA ILE A 21 10.93 -32.39 16.99
C ILE A 21 10.34 -32.81 18.35
N ILE A 22 9.11 -32.40 18.66
CA ILE A 22 8.44 -32.70 19.93
C ILE A 22 8.09 -34.19 20.07
N SER A 23 7.86 -34.89 18.95
CA SER A 23 7.45 -36.31 18.93
C SER A 23 8.49 -37.28 19.54
N LYS A 24 9.70 -36.83 19.91
CA LYS A 24 10.78 -37.61 20.57
C LYS A 24 11.19 -38.92 19.84
N LYS A 25 10.73 -39.15 18.60
CA LYS A 25 11.21 -40.24 17.76
C LYS A 25 12.53 -39.81 17.13
N ASN A 26 13.66 -40.31 17.66
CA ASN A 26 15.03 -39.95 17.23
C ASN A 26 15.25 -39.93 15.70
N LYS A 27 14.57 -40.81 14.96
CA LYS A 27 14.71 -40.91 13.49
C LYS A 27 14.09 -39.72 12.74
N PHE A 28 13.11 -39.02 13.33
CA PHE A 28 12.42 -37.88 12.73
C PHE A 28 12.89 -36.52 13.26
N PHE A 29 13.73 -36.51 14.30
CA PHE A 29 14.26 -35.28 14.88
C PHE A 29 15.05 -34.44 13.87
N TYR A 30 15.97 -35.08 13.14
CA TYR A 30 16.78 -34.41 12.10
C TYR A 30 15.92 -33.84 10.96
N TRP A 31 14.87 -34.57 10.57
CA TRP A 31 13.90 -34.11 9.58
C TRP A 31 13.10 -32.91 10.08
N GLY A 32 12.69 -32.91 11.34
CA GLY A 32 12.01 -31.77 11.96
C GLY A 32 12.89 -30.52 12.00
N VAL A 33 14.15 -30.66 12.43
CA VAL A 33 15.12 -29.54 12.45
C VAL A 33 15.35 -28.99 11.04
N PHE A 34 15.50 -29.85 10.03
CA PHE A 34 15.66 -29.43 8.64
C PHE A 34 14.48 -28.60 8.13
N LEU A 35 13.24 -29.01 8.42
CA LEU A 35 12.04 -28.26 8.02
C LEU A 35 11.94 -26.89 8.70
N VAL A 36 12.29 -26.80 9.98
CA VAL A 36 12.31 -25.51 10.71
C VAL A 36 13.36 -24.57 10.11
N VAL A 37 14.56 -25.07 9.79
CA VAL A 37 15.63 -24.26 9.16
C VAL A 37 15.20 -23.77 7.78
N ILE A 38 14.60 -24.62 6.94
CA ILE A 38 14.09 -24.22 5.62
C ILE A 38 13.01 -23.15 5.77
N SER A 39 12.06 -23.33 6.69
CA SER A 39 11.03 -22.32 6.95
C SER A 39 11.65 -20.97 7.32
N PHE A 40 12.70 -20.98 8.13
CA PHE A 40 13.38 -19.75 8.54
C PHE A 40 14.08 -19.07 7.35
N LEU A 41 14.75 -19.83 6.48
CA LEU A 41 15.39 -19.30 5.28
C LEU A 41 14.37 -18.70 4.29
N ILE A 42 13.22 -19.35 4.08
CA ILE A 42 12.14 -18.82 3.24
C ILE A 42 11.57 -17.52 3.83
N TYR A 43 11.38 -17.48 5.14
CA TYR A 43 10.92 -16.27 5.83
C TYR A 43 11.90 -15.10 5.68
N LEU A 44 13.21 -15.35 5.83
CA LEU A 44 14.24 -14.34 5.61
C LEU A 44 14.29 -13.87 4.14
N TYR A 45 14.09 -14.78 3.19
CA TYR A 45 14.01 -14.45 1.77
C TYR A 45 12.81 -13.54 1.47
N ASP A 46 11.63 -13.87 1.99
CA ASP A 46 10.42 -13.06 1.83
C ASP A 46 10.57 -11.68 2.51
N LEU A 47 11.16 -11.63 3.70
CA LEU A 47 11.49 -10.37 4.38
C LEU A 47 12.42 -9.50 3.52
N LYS A 48 13.48 -10.08 2.97
CA LYS A 48 14.44 -9.38 2.12
C LYS A 48 13.75 -8.84 0.87
N MET A 49 12.99 -9.68 0.16
CA MET A 49 12.25 -9.29 -1.04
C MET A 49 11.20 -8.20 -0.77
N SER A 50 10.56 -8.22 0.41
CA SER A 50 9.63 -7.19 0.87
C SER A 50 10.34 -5.87 1.20
N SER A 51 11.56 -5.95 1.75
CA SER A 51 12.36 -4.77 2.12
C SER A 51 13.08 -4.09 0.96
N GLU A 52 13.46 -4.82 -0.10
CA GLU A 52 14.38 -4.31 -1.13
C GLU A 52 13.73 -3.54 -2.28
N ASN A 53 12.40 -3.54 -2.45
CA ASN A 53 11.80 -2.95 -3.65
C ASN A 53 10.58 -2.08 -3.37
N TYR A 54 10.68 -1.08 -2.50
CA TYR A 54 9.76 0.05 -2.57
C TYR A 54 10.52 1.36 -2.67
N THR A 55 10.46 1.99 -3.84
CA THR A 55 10.89 3.37 -4.02
C THR A 55 9.64 4.25 -4.09
N TYR A 56 9.63 5.37 -3.38
CA TYR A 56 8.59 6.37 -3.57
C TYR A 56 9.02 7.34 -4.67
N ILE A 57 8.21 7.46 -5.72
CA ILE A 57 8.42 8.46 -6.76
C ILE A 57 7.37 9.54 -6.59
N ARG A 58 7.82 10.80 -6.54
CA ARG A 58 6.94 11.95 -6.55
C ARG A 58 6.47 12.21 -7.98
N LYS A 59 5.15 12.19 -8.21
CA LYS A 59 4.58 12.38 -9.55
C LYS A 59 3.31 13.22 -9.47
N ASN A 60 3.05 13.98 -10.53
CA ASN A 60 1.77 14.65 -10.71
C ASN A 60 0.81 13.70 -11.38
N ILE A 61 -0.24 13.29 -10.67
CA ILE A 61 -1.28 12.42 -11.19
C ILE A 61 -2.51 13.25 -11.46
N CYS A 62 -3.06 13.12 -12.66
CA CYS A 62 -4.20 13.89 -13.10
C CYS A 62 -5.40 13.00 -13.35
N GLY A 63 -6.53 13.33 -12.74
CA GLY A 63 -7.78 12.60 -12.90
C GLY A 63 -8.97 13.54 -13.06
N LYS A 64 -10.09 13.01 -13.55
CA LYS A 64 -11.36 13.74 -13.55
C LYS A 64 -11.87 13.84 -12.12
N TYR A 65 -12.28 15.03 -11.70
CA TYR A 65 -12.94 15.19 -10.40
C TYR A 65 -14.20 14.35 -10.32
N ALA A 66 -14.38 13.62 -9.22
CA ALA A 66 -15.56 12.80 -9.00
C ALA A 66 -16.38 13.33 -7.81
N ILE A 67 -15.79 13.38 -6.62
CA ILE A 67 -16.49 13.80 -5.40
C ILE A 67 -15.51 14.29 -4.33
N SER A 68 -15.93 15.25 -3.52
CA SER A 68 -15.30 15.59 -2.24
C SER A 68 -16.30 15.35 -1.10
N SER A 69 -15.95 14.56 -0.10
CA SER A 69 -16.77 14.34 1.09
C SER A 69 -16.06 14.85 2.35
N PRO A 70 -16.78 15.51 3.27
CA PRO A 70 -16.19 15.92 4.54
C PRO A 70 -15.80 14.68 5.35
N LYS A 71 -14.58 14.71 5.91
CA LYS A 71 -14.08 13.67 6.82
C LYS A 71 -13.69 14.32 8.13
N THR A 72 -14.07 13.72 9.24
CA THR A 72 -13.65 14.18 10.57
C THR A 72 -12.21 13.76 10.80
N SER A 73 -11.31 14.74 10.86
CA SER A 73 -9.92 14.52 11.26
C SER A 73 -9.84 14.20 12.75
N MET A 74 -8.73 13.58 13.18
CA MET A 74 -8.46 13.36 14.60
C MET A 74 -8.55 14.69 15.38
N LYS A 75 -8.99 14.60 16.65
CA LYS A 75 -9.27 15.74 17.54
C LYS A 75 -8.09 16.72 17.54
N GLY A 76 -8.26 17.90 16.94
CA GLY A 76 -7.24 18.96 16.85
C GLY A 76 -6.67 19.26 15.45
N ALA A 77 -6.91 18.41 14.44
CA ALA A 77 -6.31 18.55 13.11
C ALA A 77 -7.17 19.31 12.07
N GLY A 78 -8.22 20.02 12.52
CA GLY A 78 -9.09 20.83 11.65
C GLY A 78 -10.07 20.03 10.79
N LYS A 79 -10.78 20.71 9.89
CA LYS A 79 -11.74 20.10 8.95
C LYS A 79 -10.98 19.63 7.70
N VAL A 80 -11.05 18.34 7.39
CA VAL A 80 -10.45 17.77 6.18
C VAL A 80 -11.54 17.33 5.19
N LEU A 81 -11.21 17.39 3.91
CA LEU A 81 -12.00 16.85 2.82
C LEU A 81 -11.29 15.63 2.27
N GLU A 82 -12.03 14.54 2.12
CA GLU A 82 -11.63 13.42 1.29
C GLU A 82 -12.03 13.74 -0.14
N VAL A 83 -11.05 13.85 -1.04
CA VAL A 83 -11.26 14.17 -2.45
C VAL A 83 -10.95 12.93 -3.28
N LYS A 84 -11.84 12.61 -4.21
CA LYS A 84 -11.73 11.48 -5.11
C LYS A 84 -11.60 11.98 -6.55
N ILE A 85 -10.57 11.49 -7.23
CA ILE A 85 -10.35 11.73 -8.65
C ILE A 85 -10.26 10.41 -9.40
N ASN A 86 -10.82 10.35 -10.60
CA ASN A 86 -10.74 9.19 -11.49
C ASN A 86 -9.57 9.38 -12.45
N VAL A 87 -8.53 8.58 -12.27
CA VAL A 87 -7.30 8.59 -13.06
C VAL A 87 -7.39 7.54 -14.16
N GLU A 88 -7.18 7.98 -15.39
CA GLU A 88 -7.16 7.09 -16.56
C GLU A 88 -6.06 6.02 -16.40
N ASN A 89 -6.38 4.77 -16.70
CA ASN A 89 -5.53 3.58 -16.53
C ASN A 89 -5.25 3.11 -15.09
N TYR A 90 -5.61 3.90 -14.08
CA TYR A 90 -5.28 3.59 -12.68
C TYR A 90 -6.48 3.49 -11.74
N GLY A 91 -7.67 3.94 -12.16
CA GLY A 91 -8.89 3.85 -11.36
C GLY A 91 -9.11 5.08 -10.47
N GLN A 92 -9.66 4.88 -9.27
CA GLN A 92 -10.00 5.97 -8.36
C GLN A 92 -8.86 6.24 -7.37
N LEU A 93 -8.36 7.48 -7.36
CA LEU A 93 -7.42 7.98 -6.37
C LEU A 93 -8.17 8.77 -5.29
N ILE A 94 -7.96 8.40 -4.03
CA ILE A 94 -8.55 9.05 -2.87
C ILE A 94 -7.44 9.73 -2.07
N PHE A 95 -7.59 11.01 -1.76
CA PHE A 95 -6.63 11.75 -0.95
C PHE A 95 -7.33 12.71 0.01
N GLU A 96 -6.63 13.09 1.08
CA GLU A 96 -7.13 14.02 2.08
C GLU A 96 -6.45 15.39 1.91
N ILE A 97 -7.23 16.45 2.05
CA ILE A 97 -6.76 17.84 2.03
C ILE A 97 -7.52 18.69 3.05
N GLY A 98 -6.90 19.73 3.59
CA GLY A 98 -7.58 20.71 4.43
C GLY A 98 -8.76 21.35 3.68
N LYS A 99 -9.92 21.45 4.33
CA LYS A 99 -11.14 22.02 3.72
C LYS A 99 -10.94 23.46 3.24
N ASP A 100 -10.26 24.27 4.06
CA ASP A 100 -10.06 25.68 3.76
C ASP A 100 -9.03 25.88 2.64
N ASP A 101 -7.98 25.06 2.61
CA ASP A 101 -7.00 25.06 1.52
C ASP A 101 -7.63 24.63 0.19
N PHE A 102 -8.45 23.58 0.20
CA PHE A 102 -9.16 23.13 -0.99
C PHE A 102 -10.08 24.22 -1.54
N TYR A 103 -10.90 24.84 -0.69
CA TYR A 103 -11.80 25.90 -1.16
C TYR A 103 -11.07 27.17 -1.57
N ARG A 104 -9.91 27.49 -0.97
CA ARG A 104 -9.07 28.60 -1.44
C ARG A 104 -8.59 28.33 -2.87
N ASP A 105 -8.11 27.12 -3.12
CA ASP A 105 -7.51 26.73 -4.40
C ASP A 105 -8.55 26.49 -5.49
N THR A 106 -9.80 26.15 -5.13
CA THR A 106 -10.91 25.90 -6.08
C THR A 106 -11.95 27.01 -6.12
N LYS A 107 -11.70 28.15 -5.46
CA LYS A 107 -12.70 29.23 -5.31
C LYS A 107 -13.12 29.78 -6.68
N GLY A 108 -14.42 29.74 -6.97
CA GLY A 108 -14.99 30.28 -8.22
C GLY A 108 -14.73 29.41 -9.45
N ILE A 109 -14.23 28.18 -9.27
CA ILE A 109 -13.98 27.23 -10.35
C ILE A 109 -15.03 26.13 -10.29
N ASP A 110 -15.75 25.92 -11.39
CA ASP A 110 -16.57 24.72 -11.55
C ASP A 110 -15.65 23.51 -11.80
N LEU A 111 -15.65 22.57 -10.85
CA LEU A 111 -14.83 21.36 -10.87
C LEU A 111 -15.50 20.24 -11.68
N ILE A 112 -16.78 20.35 -12.01
CA ILE A 112 -17.52 19.32 -12.73
C ILE A 112 -16.89 19.16 -14.12
N GLY A 113 -16.43 17.95 -14.43
CA GLY A 113 -15.81 17.63 -15.72
C GLY A 113 -14.37 18.13 -15.89
N ARG A 114 -13.79 18.83 -14.91
CA ARG A 114 -12.40 19.30 -14.98
C ARG A 114 -11.39 18.24 -14.54
N LYS A 115 -10.16 18.40 -15.05
CA LYS A 115 -9.03 17.52 -14.71
C LYS A 115 -8.27 18.14 -13.56
N ILE A 116 -8.25 17.45 -12.43
CA ILE A 116 -7.48 17.84 -11.25
C ILE A 116 -6.18 17.03 -11.24
N CYS A 117 -5.05 17.72 -11.17
CA CYS A 117 -3.74 17.14 -10.98
C CYS A 117 -3.29 17.31 -9.54
N VAL A 118 -2.85 16.21 -8.92
CA VAL A 118 -2.32 16.20 -7.56
C VAL A 118 -0.90 15.69 -7.54
N ASN A 119 -0.05 16.37 -6.77
CA ASN A 119 1.30 15.88 -6.51
C ASN A 119 1.25 14.82 -5.40
N VAL A 120 1.56 13.58 -5.76
CA VAL A 120 1.48 12.42 -4.86
C VAL A 120 2.77 11.61 -4.86
N ASN A 121 3.02 10.93 -3.75
CA ASN A 121 4.08 9.94 -3.65
C ASN A 121 3.52 8.57 -4.00
N VAL A 122 3.94 8.02 -5.13
CA VAL A 122 3.53 6.70 -5.61
C VAL A 122 4.56 5.69 -5.16
N ARG A 123 4.10 4.58 -4.58
CA ARG A 123 4.96 3.45 -4.24
C ARG A 123 5.28 2.68 -5.53
N VAL A 124 6.55 2.41 -5.80
CA VAL A 124 6.96 1.57 -6.94
C VAL A 124 7.49 0.25 -6.41
N LEU A 125 6.77 -0.82 -6.72
CA LEU A 125 7.09 -2.20 -6.36
C LEU A 125 7.62 -2.94 -7.60
N ASN A 126 8.89 -3.34 -7.60
CA ASN A 126 9.53 -4.07 -8.71
C ASN A 126 9.32 -3.40 -10.09
N GLY A 127 9.41 -2.07 -10.14
CA GLY A 127 9.20 -1.30 -11.38
C GLY A 127 7.74 -1.06 -11.79
N LYS A 128 6.75 -1.52 -10.99
CA LYS A 128 5.33 -1.23 -11.19
C LYS A 128 4.82 -0.21 -10.16
N GLU A 129 4.07 0.78 -10.63
CA GLU A 129 3.44 1.80 -9.79
C GLU A 129 2.24 1.19 -9.03
N ASP A 130 2.24 1.28 -7.71
CA ASP A 130 1.13 0.91 -6.81
C ASP A 130 0.45 2.19 -6.32
N LEU A 131 -0.80 2.36 -6.74
CA LEU A 131 -1.64 3.52 -6.49
C LEU A 131 -2.68 3.31 -5.39
N GLU A 132 -2.83 2.09 -4.88
CA GLU A 132 -3.81 1.76 -3.84
C GLU A 132 -3.44 2.39 -2.48
N ASN A 133 -2.15 2.68 -2.27
CA ASN A 133 -1.61 3.20 -1.00
C ASN A 133 -1.04 4.62 -1.11
N VAL A 134 -1.54 5.44 -2.05
CA VAL A 134 -1.08 6.82 -2.16
C VAL A 134 -1.53 7.63 -0.96
N THR A 135 -0.55 8.07 -0.18
CA THR A 135 -0.75 8.90 0.99
C THR A 135 -0.25 10.32 0.72
N ALA A 136 -1.11 11.30 1.00
CA ALA A 136 -0.90 12.74 0.95
C ALA A 136 -0.69 13.38 -0.45
N ALA A 137 -1.71 14.10 -0.90
CA ALA A 137 -1.56 15.12 -1.95
C ALA A 137 -1.12 16.44 -1.30
N LYS A 138 -0.01 17.02 -1.75
CA LYS A 138 0.50 18.31 -1.20
C LYS A 138 0.10 19.55 -2.00
N GLN A 139 -0.27 19.40 -3.26
CA GLN A 139 -0.60 20.53 -4.13
C GLN A 139 -1.64 20.12 -5.17
N ILE A 140 -2.68 20.93 -5.31
CA ILE A 140 -3.72 20.78 -6.32
C ILE A 140 -3.42 21.73 -7.48
N ILE A 141 -3.36 21.20 -8.70
CA ILE A 141 -3.28 21.98 -9.93
C ILE A 141 -4.54 21.65 -10.74
N ILE A 142 -5.40 22.65 -10.94
CA ILE A 142 -6.59 22.50 -11.77
C ILE A 142 -6.20 22.83 -13.22
N LYS A 143 -6.41 21.89 -14.14
CA LYS A 143 -6.21 22.09 -15.59
C LYS A 143 -7.56 22.12 -16.30
#